data_AF-A0A3S1BF30-F1
#
_entry.id   AF-A0A3S1BF30-F1
#
_cell.length_a   1.000
_cell.length_b   1.000
_cell.length_c   1.000
_cell.angle_alpha   90.00
_cell.angle_beta   90.00
_cell.angle_gamma   90.00
#
_symmetry.space_group_name_H-M   'P 1'
#
loop_
_entity.id
_entity.type
_entity.pdbx_description
1 polymer ?
#
loop_
_entity_poly.entity_id
_entity_poly.type
_entity_poly.pdbx_seq_one_letter_code
_entity_poly.pdbx_strand_id
1 'polypeptide(L)'
;MAELGINEHHQKQVVNYIRFARYQRGQRLRAVDVCFEELKDSRLTDETFTVDEVVDMLDGLLSVVRSEVESELINTAHTNVLMTRQMCQQAEKYHLKLSTDISELENRELLEQIRDFEEREFSGAKRDKEFVAQKLIPINDTGLTQLLNMKIDELLSENEMLLQRLSKFDKEFAGNYQRTKSLTSDLERLQSELRAKGTRPGATSAEVSEMTRQMAELQTQIDQERQKGQVSSEQAEQEMANTKHELLRIREMLEMAEKELEKKVSQTTPFKNLKQMLQKKNDQMKDLRRRLIKYEPVGDD
;
A
#
# COMPACT_ATOMS: atom_id res chain seq x y z
N MET A 1 8.36 -16.43 -8.38
CA MET A 1 8.55 -15.26 -7.51
C MET A 1 9.99 -14.78 -7.66
N ALA A 2 10.20 -13.81 -8.54
CA ALA A 2 11.24 -12.80 -8.35
C ALA A 2 10.48 -11.49 -8.30
N GLU A 3 9.67 -11.34 -7.24
CA GLU A 3 8.96 -10.10 -6.97
C GLU A 3 10.04 -9.10 -6.60
N LEU A 4 10.05 -7.94 -7.26
CA LEU A 4 10.93 -6.79 -6.97
C LEU A 4 10.73 -6.23 -5.54
N GLY A 5 10.08 -6.97 -4.64
CA GLY A 5 9.73 -6.57 -3.28
C GLY A 5 8.62 -5.51 -3.22
N ILE A 6 7.91 -5.28 -4.33
CA ILE A 6 6.93 -4.20 -4.47
C ILE A 6 5.54 -4.75 -4.78
N ASN A 7 4.52 -3.98 -4.39
CA ASN A 7 3.11 -4.29 -4.65
C ASN A 7 2.84 -4.56 -6.15
N GLU A 8 1.88 -5.43 -6.47
CA GLU A 8 1.50 -5.82 -7.84
C GLU A 8 1.20 -4.61 -8.74
N HIS A 9 0.51 -3.59 -8.20
CA HIS A 9 0.29 -2.33 -8.93
C HIS A 9 1.62 -1.65 -9.31
N HIS A 10 2.57 -1.54 -8.38
CA HIS A 10 3.87 -0.93 -8.63
C HIS A 10 4.73 -1.80 -9.56
N GLN A 11 4.65 -3.12 -9.44
CA GLN A 11 5.31 -4.04 -10.35
C GLN A 11 4.82 -3.84 -11.79
N LYS A 12 3.50 -3.71 -12.02
CA LYS A 12 2.94 -3.39 -13.34
C LYS A 12 3.47 -2.06 -13.89
N GLN A 13 3.59 -1.03 -13.03
CA GLN A 13 4.16 0.25 -13.46
C GLN A 13 5.64 0.16 -13.83
N VAL A 14 6.43 -0.59 -13.06
CA VAL A 14 7.84 -0.85 -13.37
C VAL A 14 7.99 -1.59 -14.70
N VAL A 15 7.18 -2.64 -14.94
CA VAL A 15 7.18 -3.38 -16.22
C VAL A 15 6.82 -2.49 -17.40
N ASN A 16 5.84 -1.59 -17.25
CA ASN A 16 5.48 -0.62 -18.29
C ASN A 16 6.64 0.33 -18.61
N TYR A 17 7.32 0.84 -17.57
CA TYR A 17 8.47 1.71 -17.75
C TYR A 17 9.65 0.97 -18.40
N ILE A 18 9.94 -0.28 -18.00
CA ILE A 18 10.97 -1.12 -18.66
C ILE A 18 10.62 -1.33 -20.14
N ARG A 19 9.36 -1.60 -20.48
CA ARG A 19 8.92 -1.73 -21.88
C ARG A 19 9.16 -0.45 -22.67
N PHE A 20 8.83 0.70 -22.10
CA PHE A 20 9.07 2.01 -22.70
C PHE A 20 10.59 2.24 -22.92
N ALA A 21 11.41 1.98 -21.90
CA ALA A 21 12.86 2.14 -21.98
C ALA A 21 13.49 1.22 -23.05
N ARG A 22 13.01 -0.02 -23.17
CA ARG A 22 13.42 -0.96 -24.23
C ARG A 22 13.11 -0.44 -25.63
N TYR A 23 11.90 0.07 -25.82
CA TYR A 23 11.48 0.64 -27.10
C TYR A 23 12.35 1.84 -27.47
N GLN A 24 12.58 2.74 -26.51
CA GLN A 24 13.40 3.92 -26.70
C GLN A 24 14.85 3.54 -27.03
N ARG A 25 15.45 2.62 -26.28
CA ARG A 25 16.78 2.04 -26.58
C ARG A 25 16.87 1.49 -28.00
N GLY A 26 15.84 0.75 -28.44
CA GLY A 26 15.77 0.22 -29.81
C GLY A 26 15.70 1.30 -30.89
N GLN A 27 14.97 2.40 -30.66
CA GLN A 27 14.95 3.54 -31.59
C GLN A 27 16.32 4.23 -31.66
N ARG A 28 17.01 4.36 -30.52
CA ARG A 28 18.30 5.05 -30.46
C ARG A 28 19.42 4.28 -31.15
N LEU A 29 19.44 2.96 -30.98
CA LEU A 29 20.38 2.12 -31.75
C LEU A 29 20.16 2.27 -33.26
N ARG A 30 18.90 2.31 -33.72
CA ARG A 30 18.60 2.57 -35.13
C ARG A 30 19.05 3.96 -35.59
N ALA A 31 18.94 4.98 -34.75
CA ALA A 31 19.42 6.33 -35.10
C ALA A 31 20.93 6.33 -35.33
N VAL A 32 21.69 5.62 -34.47
CA VAL A 32 23.13 5.43 -34.67
C VAL A 32 23.39 4.66 -35.97
N ASP A 33 22.69 3.54 -36.22
CA ASP A 33 22.85 2.78 -37.47
C ASP A 33 22.62 3.66 -38.71
N VAL A 34 21.60 4.53 -38.68
CA VAL A 34 21.31 5.48 -39.76
C VAL A 34 22.46 6.46 -39.99
N CYS A 35 23.12 6.97 -38.95
CA CYS A 35 24.30 7.84 -39.14
C CYS A 35 25.43 7.15 -39.91
N PHE A 36 25.64 5.85 -39.69
CA PHE A 36 26.65 5.07 -40.41
C PHE A 36 26.21 4.79 -41.85
N GLU A 37 24.95 4.44 -42.08
CA GLU A 37 24.42 4.24 -43.43
C GLU A 37 24.42 5.54 -44.24
N GLU A 38 24.08 6.69 -43.62
CA GLU A 38 24.18 8.01 -44.28
C GLU A 38 25.61 8.34 -44.70
N LEU A 39 26.62 7.99 -43.90
CA LEU A 39 28.02 8.18 -44.30
C LEU A 39 28.39 7.28 -45.48
N LYS A 40 27.97 6.01 -45.44
CA LYS A 40 28.21 5.04 -46.53
C LYS A 40 27.61 5.52 -47.85
N ASP A 41 26.36 5.98 -47.80
CA ASP A 41 25.60 6.37 -48.98
C ASP A 41 25.99 7.75 -49.53
N SER A 42 26.50 8.65 -48.68
CA SER A 42 26.79 10.05 -49.07
C SER A 42 28.26 10.37 -49.31
N ARG A 43 29.20 9.75 -48.57
CA ARG A 43 30.63 10.10 -48.63
C ARG A 43 31.53 8.97 -49.08
N LEU A 44 31.08 7.71 -49.00
CA LEU A 44 31.82 6.50 -49.38
C LEU A 44 31.44 5.99 -50.78
N THR A 45 31.13 6.90 -51.70
CA THR A 45 30.70 6.58 -53.07
C THR A 45 31.84 6.45 -54.08
N ASP A 46 33.01 6.98 -53.76
CA ASP A 46 34.15 7.06 -54.67
C ASP A 46 35.04 5.80 -54.61
N GLU A 47 35.69 5.44 -55.72
CA GLU A 47 36.52 4.23 -55.80
C GLU A 47 37.90 4.38 -55.12
N THR A 48 38.37 5.62 -54.92
CA THR A 48 39.69 5.91 -54.34
C THR A 48 39.59 7.06 -53.35
N PHE A 49 40.14 6.85 -52.15
CA PHE A 49 40.26 7.86 -51.10
C PHE A 49 41.70 8.05 -50.66
N THR A 50 42.06 9.28 -50.33
CA THR A 50 43.30 9.57 -49.60
C THR A 50 43.13 9.26 -48.11
N VAL A 51 44.25 9.06 -47.41
CA VAL A 51 44.22 8.80 -45.96
C VAL A 51 43.60 9.98 -45.21
N ASP A 52 43.93 11.22 -45.60
CA ASP A 52 43.42 12.43 -44.97
C ASP A 52 41.90 12.57 -45.11
N GLU A 53 41.35 12.27 -46.30
CA GLU A 53 39.89 12.26 -46.52
C GLU A 53 39.18 11.21 -45.67
N VAL A 54 39.76 10.01 -45.53
CA VAL A 54 39.20 8.96 -44.67
C VAL A 54 39.22 9.36 -43.21
N VAL A 55 40.31 9.98 -42.73
CA VAL A 55 40.41 10.49 -41.36
C VAL A 55 39.35 11.57 -41.11
N ASP A 56 39.21 12.55 -42.02
CA ASP A 56 38.20 13.60 -41.90
C ASP A 56 36.76 13.05 -41.91
N MET A 57 36.48 12.02 -42.72
CA MET A 57 35.19 11.34 -42.73
C MET A 57 34.90 10.63 -41.40
N LEU A 58 35.89 9.95 -40.82
CA LEU A 58 35.76 9.26 -39.54
C LEU A 58 35.61 10.24 -38.37
N ASP A 59 36.34 11.35 -38.37
CA ASP A 59 36.23 12.40 -37.36
C ASP A 59 34.85 13.10 -37.41
N GLY A 60 34.34 13.33 -38.62
CA GLY A 60 32.99 13.83 -38.84
C GLY A 60 31.93 12.88 -38.29
N LEU A 61 32.03 11.59 -38.61
CA LEU A 61 31.13 10.56 -38.09
C LEU A 61 31.20 10.45 -36.56
N LEU A 62 32.41 10.47 -35.99
CA LEU A 62 32.62 10.43 -34.55
C LEU A 62 31.92 11.60 -33.85
N SER A 63 32.02 12.81 -34.41
CA SER A 63 31.35 14.00 -33.88
C SER A 63 29.82 13.85 -33.87
N VAL A 64 29.24 13.38 -34.98
CA VAL A 64 27.79 13.18 -35.11
C VAL A 64 27.30 12.09 -34.14
N VAL A 65 27.96 10.93 -34.11
CA VAL A 65 27.59 9.83 -33.21
C VAL A 65 27.73 10.25 -31.75
N ARG A 66 28.80 10.96 -31.40
CA ARG A 66 28.99 11.48 -30.03
C ARG A 66 27.87 12.43 -29.62
N SER A 67 27.47 13.33 -30.51
CA SER A 67 26.37 14.26 -30.29
C SER A 67 25.03 13.53 -30.07
N GLU A 68 24.74 12.51 -30.89
CA GLU A 68 23.51 11.73 -30.75
C GLU A 68 23.49 10.92 -29.43
N VAL A 69 24.62 10.29 -29.07
CA VAL A 69 24.75 9.55 -27.81
C VAL A 69 24.64 10.49 -26.60
N GLU A 70 25.29 11.66 -26.63
CA GLU A 70 25.21 12.64 -25.54
C GLU A 70 23.78 13.16 -25.35
N SER A 71 23.11 13.52 -26.46
CA SER A 71 21.70 13.92 -26.45
C SER A 71 20.79 12.83 -25.87
N GLU A 72 21.05 11.57 -26.21
CA GLU A 72 20.31 10.42 -25.67
C GLU A 72 20.51 10.25 -24.17
N LEU A 73 21.76 10.27 -23.69
CA LEU A 73 22.07 10.09 -22.27
C LEU A 73 21.43 11.20 -21.43
N ILE A 74 21.45 12.43 -21.92
CA ILE A 74 20.76 13.58 -21.28
C ILE A 74 19.25 13.33 -21.25
N ASN A 75 18.66 12.90 -22.36
CA ASN A 75 17.22 12.65 -22.44
C ASN A 75 16.79 11.49 -21.51
N THR A 76 17.60 10.45 -21.38
CA THR A 76 17.37 9.34 -20.43
C THR A 76 17.43 9.84 -19.00
N ALA A 77 18.42 10.66 -18.63
CA ALA A 77 18.48 11.29 -17.31
C ALA A 77 17.24 12.16 -17.02
N HIS A 78 16.83 13.01 -17.97
CA HIS A 78 15.63 13.85 -17.84
C HIS A 78 14.36 13.02 -17.66
N THR A 79 14.20 11.95 -18.44
CA THR A 79 13.05 11.04 -18.35
C THR A 79 12.98 10.35 -16.98
N ASN A 80 14.12 9.94 -16.44
CA ASN A 80 14.21 9.28 -15.12
C ASN A 80 13.89 10.26 -13.98
N VAL A 81 14.38 11.50 -14.09
CA VAL A 81 14.04 12.58 -13.15
C VAL A 81 12.54 12.90 -13.21
N LEU A 82 11.93 12.92 -14.40
CA LEU A 82 10.49 13.12 -14.56
C LEU A 82 9.69 12.00 -13.90
N MET A 83 10.07 10.74 -14.10
CA MET A 83 9.43 9.60 -13.44
C MET A 83 9.55 9.69 -11.92
N THR A 84 10.74 9.99 -11.41
CA THR A 84 10.99 10.16 -9.97
C THR A 84 10.17 11.31 -9.40
N ARG A 85 10.11 12.44 -10.10
CA ARG A 85 9.27 13.59 -9.72
C ARG A 85 7.79 13.20 -9.62
N GLN A 86 7.26 12.42 -10.57
CA GLN A 86 5.87 11.97 -10.53
C GLN A 86 5.62 11.06 -9.32
N MET A 87 6.54 10.15 -9.00
CA MET A 87 6.44 9.30 -7.80
C MET A 87 6.47 10.12 -6.51
N CYS A 88 7.39 11.08 -6.40
CA CYS A 88 7.46 11.99 -5.25
C CYS A 88 6.18 12.83 -5.10
N GLN A 89 5.63 13.37 -6.19
CA GLN A 89 4.37 14.13 -6.14
C GLN A 89 3.19 13.29 -5.68
N GLN A 90 3.12 12.01 -6.07
CA GLN A 90 2.09 11.10 -5.57
C GLN A 90 2.27 10.84 -4.08
N ALA A 91 3.50 10.56 -3.63
CA ALA A 91 3.80 10.35 -2.22
C ALA A 91 3.49 11.60 -1.35
N GLU A 92 3.80 12.80 -1.84
CA GLU A 92 3.51 14.06 -1.16
C GLU A 92 2.02 14.30 -0.95
N LYS A 93 1.16 13.91 -1.91
CA LYS A 93 -0.30 13.97 -1.76
C LYS A 93 -0.81 13.11 -0.60
N TYR A 94 -0.10 12.03 -0.28
CA TYR A 94 -0.38 11.17 0.87
C TYR A 94 0.52 11.49 2.08
N HIS A 95 1.21 12.62 2.07
CA HIS A 95 2.13 13.07 3.12
C HIS A 95 3.26 12.07 3.46
N LEU A 96 3.62 11.21 2.51
CA LEU A 96 4.71 10.25 2.64
C LEU A 96 6.04 10.92 2.27
N LYS A 97 7.09 10.61 3.04
CA LYS A 97 8.46 11.00 2.72
C LYS A 97 9.18 9.81 2.12
N LEU A 98 9.41 9.85 0.81
CA LEU A 98 10.25 8.87 0.13
C LEU A 98 11.73 9.22 0.34
N SER A 99 12.53 8.21 0.65
CA SER A 99 13.99 8.31 0.67
C SER A 99 14.55 7.23 -0.26
N THR A 100 15.43 7.62 -1.16
CA THR A 100 16.16 6.69 -2.03
C THR A 100 17.62 6.73 -1.64
N ASP A 101 18.24 5.55 -1.46
CA ASP A 101 19.68 5.47 -1.28
C ASP A 101 20.36 5.51 -2.66
N ILE A 102 21.08 6.59 -2.92
CA ILE A 102 21.79 6.80 -4.18
C ILE A 102 22.95 5.78 -4.32
N SER A 103 23.49 5.31 -3.19
CA SER A 103 24.61 4.36 -3.16
C SER A 103 24.25 3.01 -3.76
N GLU A 104 22.96 2.64 -3.72
CA GLU A 104 22.46 1.38 -4.29
C GLU A 104 22.31 1.42 -5.81
N LEU A 105 22.28 2.60 -6.43
CA LEU A 105 22.11 2.74 -7.89
C LEU A 105 23.32 2.23 -8.69
N GLU A 106 24.50 2.22 -8.08
CA GLU A 106 25.74 1.67 -8.67
C GLU A 106 25.98 0.20 -8.31
N ASN A 107 25.10 -0.40 -7.50
CA ASN A 107 25.24 -1.77 -7.08
C ASN A 107 25.04 -2.73 -8.27
N ARG A 108 26.15 -3.34 -8.72
CA ARG A 108 26.16 -4.26 -9.85
C ARG A 108 25.25 -5.46 -9.67
N GLU A 109 25.10 -5.97 -8.45
CA GLU A 109 24.23 -7.12 -8.17
C GLU A 109 22.76 -6.76 -8.34
N LEU A 110 22.34 -5.57 -7.88
CA LEU A 110 20.97 -5.09 -8.06
C LEU A 110 20.67 -4.80 -9.53
N LEU A 111 21.63 -4.22 -10.26
CA LEU A 111 21.52 -4.01 -11.70
C LEU A 111 21.41 -5.33 -12.47
N GLU A 112 22.16 -6.35 -12.06
CA GLU A 112 22.09 -7.69 -12.64
C GLU A 112 20.75 -8.38 -12.36
N GLN A 113 20.20 -8.23 -11.16
CA GLN A 113 18.86 -8.73 -10.84
C GLN A 113 17.77 -8.06 -11.69
N ILE A 114 17.87 -6.74 -11.92
CA ILE A 114 16.95 -6.00 -12.80
C ILE A 114 17.10 -6.48 -14.25
N ARG A 115 18.33 -6.72 -14.72
CA ARG A 115 18.59 -7.27 -16.05
C ARG A 115 17.96 -8.65 -16.23
N ASP A 116 18.16 -9.55 -15.27
CA ASP A 116 17.59 -10.90 -15.31
C ASP A 116 16.05 -10.86 -15.23
N PHE A 117 15.48 -9.91 -14.47
CA PHE A 117 14.04 -9.65 -14.45
C PHE A 117 13.54 -9.15 -15.81
N GLU A 118 14.21 -8.17 -16.43
CA GLU A 118 13.89 -7.69 -17.78
C GLU A 118 14.03 -8.82 -18.83
N GLU A 119 15.00 -9.71 -18.68
CA GLU A 119 15.13 -10.84 -19.59
C GLU A 119 13.96 -11.80 -19.43
N ARG A 120 13.63 -12.21 -18.20
CA ARG A 120 12.53 -13.16 -17.92
C ARG A 120 11.16 -12.64 -18.33
N GLU A 121 10.85 -11.37 -18.07
CA GLU A 121 9.55 -10.76 -18.39
C GLU A 121 9.31 -10.64 -19.91
N PHE A 122 10.38 -10.67 -20.70
CA PHE A 122 10.29 -10.44 -22.14
C PHE A 122 10.89 -11.59 -22.98
N SER A 123 11.50 -12.60 -22.37
CA SER A 123 11.95 -13.85 -23.01
C SER A 123 10.73 -14.72 -23.31
N GLY A 124 10.04 -14.42 -24.41
CA GLY A 124 8.84 -15.15 -24.83
C GLY A 124 7.79 -14.27 -25.51
N ALA A 125 7.87 -12.95 -25.36
CA ALA A 125 7.02 -12.02 -26.10
C ALA A 125 7.53 -11.90 -27.54
N LYS A 126 6.78 -12.45 -28.50
CA LYS A 126 6.92 -12.08 -29.91
C LYS A 126 6.97 -10.56 -30.01
N ARG A 127 7.80 -10.04 -30.92
CA ARG A 127 7.85 -8.62 -31.30
C ARG A 127 6.44 -8.19 -31.71
N ASP A 128 5.63 -7.70 -30.78
CA ASP A 128 4.25 -7.36 -31.09
C ASP A 128 3.87 -5.99 -30.53
N LYS A 129 3.60 -5.13 -31.51
CA LYS A 129 2.87 -3.86 -31.50
C LYS A 129 3.60 -2.64 -30.94
N GLU A 130 3.68 -1.64 -31.81
CA GLU A 130 4.03 -0.26 -31.50
C GLU A 130 3.37 0.15 -30.19
N PHE A 131 4.21 0.55 -29.23
CA PHE A 131 3.77 1.14 -27.99
C PHE A 131 3.06 2.46 -28.31
N VAL A 132 1.73 2.44 -28.38
CA VAL A 132 0.94 3.66 -28.39
C VAL A 132 0.90 4.15 -26.95
N ALA A 133 1.71 5.17 -26.65
CA ALA A 133 1.68 5.85 -25.38
C ALA A 133 0.24 6.32 -25.10
N GLN A 134 -0.43 5.69 -24.13
CA GLN A 134 -1.65 6.25 -23.57
C GLN A 134 -1.26 7.59 -22.95
N LYS A 135 -1.60 8.68 -23.64
CA LYS A 135 -1.36 10.04 -23.18
C LYS A 135 -1.84 10.14 -21.74
N LEU A 136 -0.92 10.47 -20.84
CA LEU A 136 -1.24 10.88 -19.48
C LEU A 136 -2.20 12.06 -19.60
N ILE A 137 -3.46 11.82 -19.26
CA ILE A 137 -4.50 12.84 -19.28
C ILE A 137 -4.14 13.83 -18.17
N PRO A 138 -4.12 15.14 -18.43
CA PRO A 138 -3.85 16.13 -17.40
C PRO A 138 -4.77 15.91 -16.20
N ILE A 139 -4.20 15.95 -15.01
CA ILE A 139 -4.96 15.95 -13.74
C ILE A 139 -5.69 17.30 -13.66
N ASN A 140 -6.77 17.44 -14.40
CA ASN A 140 -7.85 18.34 -14.07
C ASN A 140 -8.85 17.56 -13.18
N ASP A 141 -9.75 18.28 -12.51
CA ASP A 141 -10.73 17.80 -11.50
C ASP A 141 -11.57 16.55 -11.86
N THR A 142 -11.42 16.02 -13.06
CA THR A 142 -11.94 14.74 -13.53
C THR A 142 -11.31 13.54 -12.80
N GLY A 143 -10.03 13.60 -12.41
CA GLY A 143 -9.35 12.49 -11.74
C GLY A 143 -9.86 12.22 -10.32
N LEU A 144 -10.14 13.29 -9.56
CA LEU A 144 -10.77 13.19 -8.23
C LEU A 144 -12.19 12.63 -8.32
N THR A 145 -12.96 13.07 -9.32
CA THR A 145 -14.31 12.56 -9.59
C THR A 145 -14.28 11.08 -9.98
N GLN A 146 -13.27 10.62 -10.73
CA GLN A 146 -13.11 9.19 -11.06
C GLN A 146 -12.73 8.35 -9.85
N LEU A 147 -11.80 8.81 -9.01
CA LEU A 147 -11.45 8.14 -7.74
C LEU A 147 -12.65 8.09 -6.79
N LEU A 148 -13.43 9.16 -6.72
CA LEU A 148 -14.66 9.19 -5.95
C LEU A 148 -15.69 8.20 -6.50
N ASN A 149 -15.88 8.14 -7.82
CA ASN A 149 -16.78 7.17 -8.45
C ASN A 149 -16.32 5.72 -8.21
N MET A 150 -15.01 5.43 -8.32
CA MET A 150 -14.47 4.11 -7.97
C MET A 150 -14.73 3.76 -6.50
N LYS A 151 -14.58 4.74 -5.58
CA LYS A 151 -14.87 4.50 -4.17
C LYS A 151 -16.36 4.35 -3.89
N ILE A 152 -17.21 5.06 -4.62
CA ILE A 152 -18.67 4.88 -4.58
C ILE A 152 -19.03 3.47 -5.06
N ASP A 153 -18.47 3.00 -6.18
CA ASP A 153 -18.74 1.66 -6.71
C ASP A 153 -18.27 0.57 -5.74
N GLU A 154 -17.09 0.74 -5.13
CA GLU A 154 -16.56 -0.16 -4.11
C GLU A 154 -17.50 -0.21 -2.88
N LEU A 155 -17.92 0.94 -2.37
CA LEU A 155 -18.84 1.05 -1.22
C LEU A 155 -20.24 0.52 -1.54
N LEU A 156 -20.71 0.64 -2.78
CA LEU A 156 -21.97 0.07 -3.24
C LEU A 156 -21.88 -1.46 -3.28
N SER A 157 -20.80 -2.01 -3.81
CA SER A 157 -20.54 -3.46 -3.83
C SER A 157 -20.42 -4.03 -2.41
N GLU A 158 -19.73 -3.32 -1.51
CA GLU A 158 -19.63 -3.71 -0.09
C GLU A 158 -21.00 -3.68 0.60
N ASN A 159 -21.80 -2.64 0.38
CA ASN A 159 -23.17 -2.58 0.90
C ASN A 159 -24.04 -3.72 0.37
N GLU A 160 -23.93 -4.07 -0.91
CA GLU A 160 -24.67 -5.19 -1.48
C GLU A 160 -24.26 -6.52 -0.82
N MET A 161 -22.96 -6.74 -0.62
CA MET A 161 -22.45 -7.92 0.10
C MET A 161 -22.92 -7.95 1.56
N LEU A 162 -22.92 -6.82 2.26
CA LEU A 162 -23.42 -6.71 3.64
C LEU A 162 -24.93 -6.99 3.71
N LEU A 163 -25.72 -6.47 2.79
CA LEU A 163 -27.15 -6.74 2.69
C LEU A 163 -27.43 -8.23 2.42
N GLN A 164 -26.66 -8.86 1.52
CA GLN A 164 -26.76 -10.30 1.29
C GLN A 164 -26.41 -11.11 2.54
N ARG A 165 -25.40 -10.67 3.30
CA ARG A 165 -24.99 -11.33 4.55
C ARG A 165 -26.03 -11.18 5.66
N LEU A 166 -26.61 -10.00 5.82
CA LEU A 166 -27.74 -9.76 6.72
C LEU A 166 -28.94 -10.64 6.34
N SER A 167 -29.30 -10.71 5.06
CA SER A 167 -30.39 -11.57 4.59
C SER A 167 -30.15 -13.06 4.89
N LYS A 168 -28.92 -13.54 4.77
CA LYS A 168 -28.55 -14.91 5.16
C LYS A 168 -28.72 -15.12 6.67
N PHE A 169 -28.21 -14.19 7.47
CA PHE A 169 -28.31 -14.26 8.93
C PHE A 169 -29.77 -14.23 9.41
N ASP A 170 -30.62 -13.39 8.82
CA ASP A 170 -32.05 -13.33 9.14
C ASP A 170 -32.77 -14.66 8.84
N LYS A 171 -32.43 -15.32 7.73
CA LYS A 171 -32.98 -16.64 7.39
C LYS A 171 -32.52 -17.71 8.37
N GLU A 172 -31.23 -17.69 8.75
CA GLU A 172 -30.68 -18.61 9.75
C GLU A 172 -31.31 -18.39 11.13
N PHE A 173 -31.48 -17.13 11.55
CA PHE A 173 -32.13 -16.77 12.80
C PHE A 173 -33.59 -17.22 12.82
N ALA A 174 -34.35 -16.95 11.76
CA ALA A 174 -35.73 -17.41 11.64
C ALA A 174 -35.84 -18.94 11.70
N GLY A 175 -34.94 -19.65 11.01
CA GLY A 175 -34.88 -21.12 11.05
C GLY A 175 -34.56 -21.67 12.44
N ASN A 176 -33.56 -21.10 13.12
CA ASN A 176 -33.21 -21.50 14.48
C ASN A 176 -34.31 -21.15 15.48
N TYR A 177 -34.94 -19.99 15.35
CA TYR A 177 -36.06 -19.61 16.20
C TYR A 177 -37.23 -20.60 16.09
N GLN A 178 -37.57 -21.05 14.87
CA GLN A 178 -38.59 -22.08 14.68
C GLN A 178 -38.21 -23.43 15.29
N ARG A 179 -36.95 -23.87 15.15
CA ARG A 179 -36.44 -25.09 15.78
C ARG A 179 -36.48 -25.02 17.30
N THR A 180 -36.07 -23.90 17.88
CA THR A 180 -36.14 -23.69 19.33
C THR A 180 -37.59 -23.76 19.80
N LYS A 181 -38.51 -23.11 19.08
CA LYS A 181 -39.94 -23.15 19.42
C LYS A 181 -40.52 -24.56 19.34
N SER A 182 -40.17 -25.36 18.33
CA SER A 182 -40.62 -26.76 18.23
C SER A 182 -40.05 -27.61 19.36
N LEU A 183 -38.75 -27.46 19.67
CA LEU A 183 -38.10 -28.16 20.77
C LEU A 183 -38.72 -27.80 22.12
N THR A 184 -39.05 -26.52 22.35
CA THR A 184 -39.76 -26.10 23.56
C THR A 184 -41.13 -26.76 23.65
N SER A 185 -41.90 -26.80 22.56
CA SER A 185 -43.20 -27.48 22.54
C SER A 185 -43.08 -28.99 22.76
N ASP A 186 -42.06 -29.64 22.22
CA ASP A 186 -41.79 -31.07 22.44
C ASP A 186 -41.39 -31.34 23.90
N LEU A 187 -40.58 -30.45 24.51
CA LEU A 187 -40.24 -30.52 25.93
C LEU A 187 -41.46 -30.32 26.82
N GLU A 188 -42.34 -29.36 26.52
CA GLU A 188 -43.60 -29.16 27.25
C GLU A 188 -44.51 -30.39 27.15
N ARG A 189 -44.61 -31.00 25.96
CA ARG A 189 -45.35 -32.25 25.75
C ARG A 189 -44.75 -33.38 26.60
N LEU A 190 -43.44 -33.61 26.51
CA LEU A 190 -42.75 -34.64 27.31
C LEU A 190 -42.89 -34.39 28.81
N GLN A 191 -42.84 -33.14 29.25
CA GLN A 191 -43.06 -32.78 30.65
C GLN A 191 -44.50 -33.03 31.09
N SER A 192 -45.49 -32.80 30.22
CA SER A 192 -46.89 -33.13 30.47
C SER A 192 -47.13 -34.65 30.54
N GLU A 193 -46.46 -35.43 29.68
CA GLU A 193 -46.50 -36.89 29.70
C GLU A 193 -45.83 -37.47 30.95
N LEU A 194 -44.72 -36.87 31.41
CA LEU A 194 -44.08 -37.22 32.68
C LEU A 194 -44.99 -36.91 33.87
N ARG A 195 -45.66 -35.74 33.88
CA ARG A 195 -46.64 -35.40 34.92
C ARG A 195 -47.84 -36.34 34.92
N ALA A 196 -48.32 -36.77 33.75
CA ALA A 196 -49.41 -37.75 33.62
C ALA A 196 -48.98 -39.16 34.05
N LYS A 197 -47.70 -39.54 33.84
CA LYS A 197 -47.11 -40.77 34.39
C LYS A 197 -46.86 -40.69 35.91
N GLY A 198 -46.65 -39.49 36.46
CA GLY A 198 -46.53 -39.22 37.89
C GLY A 198 -47.80 -39.46 38.71
N THR A 199 -48.95 -39.74 38.07
CA THR A 199 -50.24 -40.00 38.74
C THR A 199 -50.56 -41.50 38.91
N ARG A 200 -49.62 -42.41 38.63
CA ARG A 200 -49.76 -43.84 39.00
C ARG A 200 -49.09 -44.11 40.35
N PRO A 201 -49.82 -44.54 41.39
CA PRO A 201 -49.20 -44.93 42.65
C PRO A 201 -48.52 -46.28 42.47
N GLY A 202 -47.20 -46.25 42.34
CA GLY A 202 -46.37 -47.46 42.29
C GLY A 202 -45.12 -47.31 41.45
N ALA A 203 -44.27 -46.30 41.71
CA ALA A 203 -42.92 -46.29 41.17
C ALA A 203 -42.13 -47.41 41.84
N THR A 204 -41.72 -48.39 41.06
CA THR A 204 -40.91 -49.50 41.56
C THR A 204 -39.49 -48.99 41.87
N SER A 205 -38.83 -49.58 42.87
CA SER A 205 -37.47 -49.19 43.33
C SER A 205 -36.42 -49.09 42.20
N ALA A 206 -36.67 -49.70 41.03
CA ALA A 206 -35.82 -49.60 39.85
C ALA A 206 -35.89 -48.23 39.15
N GLU A 207 -37.08 -47.61 39.05
CA GLU A 207 -37.27 -46.29 38.41
C GLU A 207 -36.67 -45.16 39.26
N VAL A 208 -36.73 -45.29 40.59
CA VAL A 208 -36.05 -44.36 41.51
C VAL A 208 -34.53 -44.47 41.37
N SER A 209 -34.00 -45.69 41.18
CA SER A 209 -32.57 -45.91 40.94
C SER A 209 -32.11 -45.31 39.61
N GLU A 210 -32.93 -45.42 38.55
CA GLU A 210 -32.61 -44.88 37.23
C GLU A 210 -32.67 -43.34 37.20
N MET A 211 -33.65 -42.75 37.89
CA MET A 211 -33.76 -41.30 38.04
C MET A 211 -32.62 -40.70 38.89
N THR A 212 -32.19 -41.43 39.94
CA THR A 212 -31.02 -41.06 40.75
C THR A 212 -29.75 -41.10 39.92
N ARG A 213 -29.62 -42.10 39.03
CA ARG A 213 -28.51 -42.19 38.07
C ARG A 213 -28.53 -41.04 37.05
N GLN A 214 -29.70 -40.67 36.52
CA GLN A 214 -29.83 -39.53 35.60
C GLN A 214 -29.51 -38.20 36.30
N MET A 215 -29.91 -38.00 37.55
CA MET A 215 -29.48 -36.84 38.35
C MET A 215 -27.97 -36.81 38.55
N ALA A 216 -27.34 -37.96 38.81
CA ALA A 216 -25.89 -38.04 38.95
C ALA A 216 -25.17 -37.69 37.63
N GLU A 217 -25.66 -38.20 36.50
CA GLU A 217 -25.14 -37.86 35.16
C GLU A 217 -25.32 -36.36 34.86
N LEU A 218 -26.48 -35.76 35.12
CA LEU A 218 -26.72 -34.32 34.96
C LEU A 218 -25.82 -33.48 35.87
N GLN A 219 -25.62 -33.89 37.12
CA GLN A 219 -24.72 -33.20 38.04
C GLN A 219 -23.29 -33.20 37.51
N THR A 220 -22.81 -34.34 36.98
CA THR A 220 -21.48 -34.42 36.36
C THR A 220 -21.36 -33.57 35.10
N GLN A 221 -22.41 -33.46 34.29
CA GLN A 221 -22.41 -32.59 33.11
C GLN A 221 -22.38 -31.10 33.48
N ILE A 222 -23.13 -30.70 34.52
CA ILE A 222 -23.10 -29.32 35.05
C ILE A 222 -21.70 -28.98 35.57
N ASP A 223 -21.07 -29.89 36.31
CA ASP A 223 -19.72 -29.66 36.84
C ASP A 223 -18.68 -29.58 35.71
N GLN A 224 -18.81 -30.41 34.66
CA GLN A 224 -17.94 -30.36 33.48
C GLN A 224 -18.10 -29.04 32.69
N GLU A 225 -19.33 -28.59 32.44
CA GLU A 225 -19.56 -27.33 31.73
C GLU A 225 -19.12 -26.12 32.55
N ARG A 226 -19.30 -26.15 33.87
CA ARG A 226 -18.76 -25.13 34.79
C ARG A 226 -17.23 -25.09 34.75
N GLN A 227 -16.57 -26.24 34.72
CA GLN A 227 -15.12 -26.33 34.64
C GLN A 227 -14.59 -25.84 33.28
N LYS A 228 -15.25 -26.18 32.17
CA LYS A 228 -14.93 -25.64 30.84
C LYS A 228 -15.12 -24.12 30.77
N GLY A 229 -16.19 -23.60 31.35
CA GLY A 229 -16.46 -22.16 31.42
C GLY A 229 -15.37 -21.42 32.20
N GLN A 230 -14.90 -22.00 33.31
CA GLN A 230 -13.82 -21.42 34.11
C GLN A 230 -12.48 -21.39 33.35
N VAL A 231 -12.11 -22.49 32.67
CA VAL A 231 -10.88 -22.54 31.85
C VAL A 231 -10.93 -21.54 30.69
N SER A 232 -12.08 -21.42 30.02
CA SER A 232 -12.28 -20.44 28.94
C SER A 232 -12.15 -18.99 29.46
N SER A 233 -12.69 -18.70 30.64
CA SER A 233 -12.57 -17.39 31.28
C SER A 233 -11.11 -17.05 31.64
N GLU A 234 -10.38 -18.00 32.21
CA GLU A 234 -8.95 -17.82 32.56
C GLU A 234 -8.09 -17.61 31.31
N GLN A 235 -8.38 -18.32 30.21
CA GLN A 235 -7.71 -18.11 28.92
C GLN A 235 -7.99 -16.72 28.35
N ALA A 236 -9.24 -16.26 28.38
CA ALA A 236 -9.62 -14.93 27.92
C ALA A 236 -8.97 -13.81 28.76
N GLU A 237 -8.88 -13.98 30.08
CA GLU A 237 -8.15 -13.03 30.95
C GLU A 237 -6.66 -12.99 30.63
N GLN A 238 -6.04 -14.14 30.38
CA GLN A 238 -4.63 -14.21 30.01
C GLN A 238 -4.36 -13.56 28.65
N GLU A 239 -5.21 -13.78 27.65
CA GLU A 239 -5.11 -13.12 26.34
C GLU A 239 -5.33 -11.61 26.47
N MET A 240 -6.27 -11.17 27.31
CA MET A 240 -6.50 -9.74 27.57
C MET A 240 -5.30 -9.09 28.28
N ALA A 241 -4.63 -9.79 29.19
CA ALA A 241 -3.40 -9.31 29.81
C ALA A 241 -2.26 -9.19 28.78
N ASN A 242 -2.07 -10.22 27.94
CA ASN A 242 -1.04 -10.22 26.90
C ASN A 242 -1.24 -9.10 25.87
N THR A 243 -2.48 -8.91 25.39
CA THR A 243 -2.82 -7.84 24.45
C THR A 243 -2.63 -6.45 25.07
N LYS A 244 -2.95 -6.27 26.35
CA LYS A 244 -2.69 -5.03 27.08
C LYS A 244 -1.19 -4.72 27.18
N HIS A 245 -0.36 -5.73 27.45
CA HIS A 245 1.10 -5.56 27.46
C HIS A 245 1.65 -5.17 26.09
N GLU A 246 1.19 -5.81 25.01
CA GLU A 246 1.63 -5.47 23.66
C GLU A 246 1.17 -4.06 23.25
N LEU A 247 -0.05 -3.66 23.62
CA LEU A 247 -0.55 -2.30 23.39
C LEU A 247 0.32 -1.26 24.10
N LEU A 248 0.67 -1.49 25.37
CA LEU A 248 1.56 -0.60 26.12
C LEU A 248 2.94 -0.48 25.46
N ARG A 249 3.49 -1.61 24.98
CA ARG A 249 4.78 -1.63 24.27
C ARG A 249 4.72 -0.83 22.96
N ILE A 250 3.68 -1.04 22.15
CA ILE A 250 3.49 -0.28 20.90
C ILE A 250 3.32 1.21 21.21
N ARG A 251 2.59 1.57 22.27
CA ARG A 251 2.41 2.96 22.69
C ARG A 251 3.73 3.62 23.09
N GLU A 252 4.59 2.92 23.81
CA GLU A 252 5.92 3.41 24.18
C GLU A 252 6.83 3.57 22.95
N MET A 253 6.83 2.60 22.04
CA MET A 253 7.56 2.69 20.77
C MET A 253 7.09 3.86 19.92
N LEU A 254 5.79 4.12 19.89
CA LEU A 254 5.19 5.23 19.15
C LEU A 254 5.60 6.57 19.78
N GLU A 255 5.55 6.71 21.10
CA GLU A 255 6.01 7.92 21.80
C GLU A 255 7.52 8.20 21.55
N MET A 256 8.34 7.15 21.54
CA MET A 256 9.77 7.26 21.20
C MET A 256 9.97 7.73 19.75
N ALA A 257 9.24 7.14 18.81
CA ALA A 257 9.29 7.52 17.39
C ALA A 257 8.82 8.97 17.16
N GLU A 258 7.77 9.41 17.86
CA GLU A 258 7.28 10.79 17.81
C GLU A 258 8.34 11.78 18.32
N LYS A 259 8.99 11.49 19.47
CA LYS A 259 10.08 12.32 20.01
C LYS A 259 11.27 12.40 19.06
N GLU A 260 11.65 11.28 18.44
CA GLU A 260 12.73 11.28 17.44
C GLU A 260 12.35 12.08 16.18
N LEU A 261 11.11 11.97 15.73
CA LEU A 261 10.60 12.72 14.60
C LEU A 261 10.60 14.22 14.90
N GLU A 262 10.13 14.65 16.06
CA GLU A 262 10.14 16.05 16.49
C GLU A 262 11.57 16.60 16.58
N LYS A 263 12.50 15.79 17.11
CA LYS A 263 13.93 16.14 17.13
C LYS A 263 14.51 16.29 15.72
N LYS A 264 14.20 15.37 14.80
CA LYS A 264 14.66 15.45 13.40
C LYS A 264 14.05 16.65 12.68
N VAL A 265 12.75 16.89 12.82
CA VAL A 265 12.03 18.03 12.24
C VAL A 265 12.62 19.34 12.73
N SER A 266 12.83 19.49 14.05
CA SER A 266 13.42 20.70 14.62
C SER A 266 14.88 20.93 14.20
N GLN A 267 15.59 19.87 13.80
CA GLN A 267 16.95 19.95 13.29
C GLN A 267 17.04 20.25 11.79
N THR A 268 15.95 20.12 11.02
CA THR A 268 15.95 20.39 9.59
C THR A 268 16.23 21.87 9.28
N THR A 269 16.99 22.11 8.20
CA THR A 269 17.35 23.46 7.73
C THR A 269 16.14 24.36 7.47
N PRO A 270 15.05 23.89 6.82
CA PRO A 270 13.85 24.70 6.62
C PRO A 270 13.19 25.13 7.93
N PHE A 271 13.08 24.22 8.92
CA PHE A 271 12.49 24.55 10.21
C PHE A 271 13.36 25.52 11.02
N LYS A 272 14.69 25.33 11.01
CA LYS A 272 15.64 26.28 11.61
C LYS A 272 15.55 27.67 10.97
N ASN A 273 15.47 27.73 9.63
CA ASN A 273 15.34 28.98 8.89
C ASN A 273 14.00 29.67 9.18
N LEU A 274 12.89 28.93 9.24
CA LEU A 274 11.57 29.45 9.59
C LEU A 274 11.55 29.99 11.03
N LYS A 275 12.14 29.26 11.99
CA LYS A 275 12.26 29.68 13.39
C LYS A 275 13.07 30.97 13.52
N GLN A 276 14.21 31.07 12.82
CA GLN A 276 15.02 32.29 12.78
C GLN A 276 14.26 33.46 12.16
N MET A 277 13.49 33.23 11.08
CA MET A 277 12.69 34.27 10.44
C MET A 277 11.56 34.77 11.36
N LEU A 278 10.86 33.86 12.04
CA LEU A 278 9.84 34.19 13.03
C LEU A 278 10.41 34.98 14.20
N GLN A 279 11.58 34.59 14.70
CA GLN A 279 12.26 35.30 15.79
C GLN A 279 12.64 36.71 15.36
N LYS A 280 13.24 36.89 14.17
CA LYS A 280 13.53 38.21 13.60
C LYS A 280 12.27 39.07 13.44
N LYS A 281 11.18 38.51 12.92
CA LYS A 281 9.90 39.23 12.78
C LYS A 281 9.31 39.61 14.14
N ASN A 282 9.41 38.75 15.14
CA ASN A 282 8.97 39.07 16.50
C ASN A 282 9.80 40.19 17.14
N ASP A 283 11.12 40.19 16.92
CA ASP A 283 11.99 41.27 17.40
C ASP A 283 11.69 42.59 16.68
N GLN A 284 11.47 42.55 15.36
CA GLN A 284 10.98 43.70 14.60
C GLN A 284 9.61 44.18 15.10
N MET A 285 8.68 43.27 15.40
CA MET A 285 7.37 43.61 15.96
C MET A 285 7.50 44.26 17.34
N LYS A 286 8.41 43.76 18.19
CA LYS A 286 8.70 44.36 19.50
C LYS A 286 9.29 45.75 19.36
N ASP A 287 10.22 45.95 18.43
CA ASP A 287 10.83 47.26 18.19
C ASP A 287 9.84 48.24 17.58
N LEU A 288 8.99 47.79 16.66
CA LEU A 288 7.89 48.59 16.13
C LEU A 288 6.90 48.96 17.24
N ARG A 289 6.49 48.03 18.10
CA ARG A 289 5.64 48.32 19.27
C ARG A 289 6.31 49.33 20.21
N ARG A 290 7.60 49.18 20.53
CA ARG A 290 8.37 50.15 21.34
C ARG A 290 8.42 51.53 20.70
N ARG A 291 8.54 51.61 19.37
CA ARG A 291 8.49 52.88 18.63
C ARG A 291 7.09 53.46 18.61
N LEU A 292 6.06 52.64 18.39
CA LEU A 292 4.65 53.05 18.38
C LEU A 292 4.23 53.64 19.73
N ILE A 293 4.67 53.03 20.84
CA ILE A 293 4.45 53.52 22.22
C ILE A 293 4.97 54.96 22.42
N LYS A 294 5.95 55.42 21.63
CA LYS A 294 6.43 56.82 21.70
C LYS A 294 5.51 57.83 21.01
N TYR A 295 4.65 57.37 20.11
CA TYR A 295 3.78 58.20 19.26
C TYR A 295 2.29 58.03 19.59
N GLU A 296 1.92 56.91 20.17
CA GLU A 296 0.63 56.65 20.77
C GLU A 296 0.86 56.48 22.28
N PRO A 297 0.79 57.57 23.08
CA PRO A 297 0.68 57.39 24.52
C PRO A 297 -0.60 56.58 24.73
N VAL A 298 -0.49 55.46 25.44
CA VAL A 298 -1.63 54.67 25.90
C VAL A 298 -2.58 55.64 26.61
N GLY A 299 -3.64 56.04 25.92
CA GLY A 299 -4.79 56.64 26.55
C GLY A 299 -5.43 55.54 27.38
N ASP A 300 -5.47 55.76 28.70
CA ASP A 300 -6.37 55.04 29.58
C ASP A 300 -7.81 55.17 29.03
N ASP A 301 -8.40 54.03 28.70
CA ASP A 301 -9.82 53.70 28.89
C ASP A 301 -9.92 52.21 29.25
#